data_AF-A0A1C3EIX5-F1
#
_entry.id   AF-A0A1C3EIX5-F1
#
_cell.length_a   1.000
_cell.length_b   1.000
_cell.length_c   1.000
_cell.angle_alpha   90.00
_cell.angle_beta   90.00
_cell.angle_gamma   90.00
#
_symmetry.space_group_name_H-M   'P 1'
#
loop_
_entity.id
_entity.type
_entity.pdbx_description
1 polymer ?
#
loop_
_entity_poly.entity_id
_entity_poly.type
_entity_poly.pdbx_seq_one_letter_code
_entity_poly.pdbx_strand_id
1 'polypeptide(L)'
;MPESKVKKSLGILAIAGLEPYQEKAGEEYMNDDQVDHFRKILQAWRNQLREEVDRTVHHMQDEAANFPDPVDRAAQEEEFSLELRNRDRERKLIKKIDKTLQRLEDDDFGFCDSCGVEIGVRRLEARPTADLCIDCKTLAEIKEKQMAG
;
A
#
# COMPACT_ATOMS: atom_id res chain seq x y z
N MET A 1 12.42 -7.35 -36.79
CA MET A 1 11.20 -6.76 -36.18
C MET A 1 11.61 -6.33 -34.78
N PRO A 2 11.48 -5.05 -34.37
CA PRO A 2 11.83 -4.69 -33.01
C PRO A 2 10.76 -5.27 -32.08
N GLU A 3 11.18 -6.17 -31.19
CA GLU A 3 10.36 -6.70 -30.11
C GLU A 3 10.03 -5.56 -29.14
N SER A 4 8.78 -5.09 -29.19
CA SER A 4 8.21 -4.25 -28.13
C SER A 4 8.24 -5.05 -26.83
N LYS A 5 9.21 -4.74 -25.95
CA LYS A 5 9.26 -5.27 -24.59
C LYS A 5 8.06 -4.71 -23.83
N VAL A 6 6.98 -5.48 -23.75
CA VAL A 6 5.83 -5.18 -22.88
C VAL A 6 6.36 -5.10 -21.45
N LYS A 7 6.42 -3.89 -20.89
CA LYS A 7 6.87 -3.67 -19.52
C LYS A 7 5.77 -4.18 -18.58
N LYS A 8 5.93 -5.38 -18.01
CA LYS A 8 4.99 -5.91 -17.02
C LYS A 8 4.98 -5.00 -15.78
N SER A 9 3.82 -4.45 -15.44
CA SER A 9 3.55 -3.80 -14.16
C SER A 9 3.63 -4.83 -13.02
N LEU A 10 4.27 -4.47 -11.90
CA LEU A 10 4.42 -5.33 -10.71
C LEU A 10 3.72 -4.68 -9.50
N GLY A 11 3.21 -5.50 -8.58
CA GLY A 11 2.65 -5.03 -7.31
C GLY A 11 1.45 -4.10 -7.48
N ILE A 12 1.47 -2.95 -6.79
CA ILE A 12 0.34 -2.01 -6.72
C ILE A 12 -0.01 -1.42 -8.09
N LEU A 13 0.97 -1.26 -8.98
CA LEU A 13 0.71 -0.82 -10.35
C LEU A 13 -0.12 -1.83 -11.14
N ALA A 14 0.11 -3.13 -10.93
CA ALA A 14 -0.67 -4.18 -11.58
C ALA A 14 -2.12 -4.19 -11.09
N ILE A 15 -2.34 -3.92 -9.79
CA ILE A 15 -3.67 -3.76 -9.19
C ILE A 15 -4.44 -2.64 -9.89
N ALA A 16 -3.77 -1.51 -10.14
CA ALA A 16 -4.36 -0.37 -10.81
C ALA A 16 -4.48 -0.51 -12.34
N GLY A 17 -3.92 -1.57 -12.93
CA GLY A 17 -3.82 -1.73 -14.39
C GLY A 17 -2.99 -0.63 -15.05
N LEU A 18 -2.02 -0.06 -14.33
CA LEU A 18 -1.20 1.06 -14.80
C LEU A 18 0.23 0.62 -15.10
N GLU A 19 0.79 1.20 -16.15
CA GLU A 19 2.24 1.16 -16.37
C GLU A 19 2.94 2.22 -15.53
N PRO A 20 4.24 2.02 -15.22
CA PRO A 20 4.98 3.03 -14.50
C PRO A 20 5.11 4.36 -15.27
N TYR A 21 4.86 5.47 -14.59
CA TYR A 21 4.97 6.84 -15.07
C TYR A 21 6.31 7.12 -15.76
N GLN A 22 6.26 7.91 -16.83
CA GLN A 22 7.42 8.31 -17.62
C GLN A 22 7.59 9.83 -17.49
N GLU A 23 8.47 10.24 -16.57
CA GLU A 23 8.77 11.65 -16.33
C GLU A 23 9.33 12.32 -17.59
N LYS A 24 8.78 13.48 -17.96
CA LYS A 24 9.27 14.27 -19.09
C LYS A 24 10.37 15.23 -18.62
N ALA A 25 11.31 15.56 -19.51
CA ALA A 25 12.37 16.50 -19.17
C ALA A 25 11.80 17.89 -18.85
N GLY A 26 12.12 18.43 -17.67
CA GLY A 26 11.64 19.73 -17.21
C GLY A 26 10.17 19.75 -16.80
N GLU A 27 9.56 18.58 -16.59
CA GLU A 27 8.22 18.45 -16.02
C GLU A 27 8.21 18.92 -14.57
N GLU A 28 7.18 19.69 -14.21
CA GLU A 28 6.97 20.11 -12.82
C GLU A 28 6.58 18.91 -11.96
N TYR A 29 7.22 18.79 -10.80
CA TYR A 29 6.96 17.73 -9.83
C TYR A 29 5.54 17.85 -9.26
N MET A 30 4.82 16.73 -9.21
CA MET A 30 3.42 16.66 -8.76
C MET A 30 2.46 17.57 -9.54
N ASN A 31 2.64 17.63 -10.85
CA ASN A 31 1.63 18.19 -11.75
C ASN A 31 0.34 17.35 -11.78
N ASP A 32 -0.69 17.87 -12.47
CA ASP A 32 -2.00 17.21 -12.61
C ASP A 32 -1.91 15.76 -13.14
N ASP A 33 -1.00 15.50 -14.08
CA ASP A 33 -0.80 14.17 -14.68
C ASP A 33 -0.24 13.17 -13.63
N GLN A 34 0.75 13.58 -12.84
CA GLN A 34 1.34 12.77 -11.77
C GLN A 34 0.34 12.56 -10.62
N VAL A 35 -0.37 13.61 -10.23
CA VAL A 35 -1.40 13.55 -9.18
C VAL A 35 -2.52 12.59 -9.59
N ASP A 36 -3.01 12.65 -10.83
CA ASP A 36 -4.02 11.71 -11.33
C ASP A 36 -3.50 10.27 -11.40
N HIS A 37 -2.23 10.08 -11.77
CA HIS A 37 -1.58 8.77 -11.76
C HIS A 37 -1.60 8.15 -10.35
N PHE A 38 -1.14 8.88 -9.32
CA PHE A 38 -1.13 8.37 -7.95
C PHE A 38 -2.52 8.22 -7.35
N ARG A 39 -3.47 9.09 -7.71
CA ARG A 39 -4.87 8.96 -7.32
C ARG A 39 -5.45 7.62 -7.77
N LYS A 40 -5.25 7.25 -9.03
CA LYS A 40 -5.71 5.96 -9.59
C LYS A 40 -5.07 4.77 -8.87
N ILE A 41 -3.77 4.83 -8.60
CA ILE A 41 -3.05 3.78 -7.85
C ILE A 41 -3.66 3.61 -6.45
N LEU A 42 -3.77 4.69 -5.69
CA LEU A 42 -4.28 4.68 -4.32
C LEU A 42 -5.74 4.22 -4.25
N GLN A 43 -6.59 4.66 -5.17
CA GLN A 43 -8.00 4.26 -5.22
C GLN A 43 -8.16 2.77 -5.57
N ALA A 44 -7.45 2.28 -6.59
CA ALA A 44 -7.48 0.88 -6.96
C ALA A 44 -7.00 -0.01 -5.80
N TRP A 45 -5.88 0.37 -5.18
CA TRP A 45 -5.34 -0.37 -4.05
C TRP A 45 -6.27 -0.37 -2.83
N ARG A 46 -6.87 0.77 -2.50
CA ARG A 46 -7.88 0.87 -1.44
C ARG A 46 -9.07 -0.04 -1.71
N ASN A 47 -9.57 -0.06 -2.93
CA ASN A 47 -10.73 -0.87 -3.29
C ASN A 47 -10.41 -2.36 -3.19
N GLN A 48 -9.24 -2.79 -3.68
CA GLN A 48 -8.79 -4.18 -3.50
C GLN A 48 -8.71 -4.56 -2.02
N LEU A 49 -8.08 -3.74 -1.18
CA LEU A 49 -7.97 -4.05 0.25
C LEU A 49 -9.34 -4.11 0.94
N ARG A 50 -10.31 -3.30 0.51
CA ARG A 50 -11.69 -3.38 1.02
C ARG A 50 -12.35 -4.69 0.63
N GLU A 51 -12.19 -5.12 -0.62
CA GLU A 51 -12.70 -6.42 -1.07
C GLU A 51 -12.04 -7.59 -0.33
N GLU A 52 -10.73 -7.53 -0.07
CA GLU A 52 -10.01 -8.55 0.70
C GLU A 52 -10.49 -8.62 2.16
N VAL A 53 -10.67 -7.48 2.81
CA VAL A 53 -11.24 -7.41 4.16
C VAL A 53 -12.65 -7.98 4.18
N ASP A 54 -13.50 -7.64 3.21
CA ASP A 54 -14.87 -8.13 3.14
C ASP A 54 -14.89 -9.65 2.92
N ARG A 55 -14.08 -10.19 2.00
CA ARG A 55 -13.95 -11.65 1.79
C ARG A 55 -13.50 -12.37 3.06
N THR A 56 -12.49 -11.84 3.75
CA THR A 56 -11.99 -12.42 5.01
C THR A 56 -13.09 -12.45 6.06
N VAL A 57 -13.91 -11.39 6.18
CA VAL A 57 -15.04 -11.39 7.14
C VAL A 57 -16.06 -12.48 6.82
N HIS A 58 -16.40 -12.67 5.55
CA HIS A 58 -17.33 -13.74 5.15
C HIS A 58 -16.73 -15.13 5.43
N HIS A 59 -15.46 -15.35 5.10
CA HIS A 59 -14.75 -16.60 5.39
C HIS A 59 -14.79 -16.95 6.89
N MET A 60 -14.41 -15.99 7.74
CA MET A 60 -14.46 -16.14 9.19
C MET A 60 -15.88 -16.42 9.74
N GLN A 61 -16.92 -15.87 9.11
CA GLN A 61 -18.31 -16.13 9.50
C GLN A 61 -18.75 -17.55 9.14
N ASP A 62 -18.37 -18.03 7.95
CA ASP A 62 -18.66 -19.38 7.49
C ASP A 62 -17.94 -20.43 8.33
N GLU A 63 -16.66 -20.19 8.66
CA GLU A 63 -15.90 -21.06 9.56
C GLU A 63 -16.48 -21.10 10.98
N ALA A 64 -16.89 -19.95 11.53
CA ALA A 64 -17.48 -19.88 12.87
C ALA A 64 -18.85 -20.57 12.96
N ALA A 65 -19.56 -20.72 11.84
CA ALA A 65 -20.81 -21.48 11.77
C ALA A 65 -20.58 -23.00 11.77
N ASN A 66 -19.37 -23.45 11.45
CA ASN A 66 -19.00 -24.86 11.42
C ASN A 66 -18.29 -25.26 12.72
N PHE A 67 -18.85 -26.24 13.44
CA PHE A 67 -18.23 -26.75 14.66
C PHE A 67 -17.12 -27.75 14.30
N PRO A 68 -15.84 -27.44 14.58
CA PRO A 68 -14.75 -28.37 14.29
C PRO A 68 -14.78 -29.56 15.24
N ASP A 69 -14.24 -30.68 14.79
CA ASP A 69 -13.97 -31.82 15.66
C ASP A 69 -12.90 -31.44 16.72
N PRO A 70 -12.87 -32.11 17.89
CA PRO A 70 -11.95 -31.75 18.98
C PRO A 70 -10.47 -31.76 18.62
N VAL A 71 -10.07 -32.54 17.60
CA VAL A 71 -8.68 -32.63 17.13
C VAL A 71 -8.32 -31.45 16.23
N ASP A 72 -9.28 -30.93 15.45
CA ASP A 72 -9.07 -29.86 14.48
C ASP A 72 -9.29 -28.46 15.08
N ARG A 73 -9.96 -28.38 16.24
CA ARG A 73 -10.26 -27.11 16.92
C ARG A 73 -9.02 -26.23 17.11
N ALA A 74 -7.90 -26.82 17.52
CA ALA A 74 -6.68 -26.06 17.76
C ALA A 74 -6.11 -25.42 16.47
N ALA A 75 -6.19 -26.13 15.34
CA ALA A 75 -5.73 -25.61 14.05
C ALA A 75 -6.64 -24.47 13.55
N GLN A 76 -7.96 -24.66 13.65
CA GLN A 76 -8.92 -23.62 13.27
C GLN A 76 -8.76 -22.34 14.11
N GLU A 77 -8.57 -22.47 15.42
CA GLU A 77 -8.35 -21.31 16.30
C GLU A 77 -7.07 -20.54 15.95
N GLU A 78 -5.99 -21.23 15.55
CA GLU A 78 -4.75 -20.61 15.09
C GLU A 78 -4.95 -19.84 13.79
N GLU A 79 -5.61 -20.46 12.80
CA GLU A 79 -5.92 -19.84 11.51
C GLU A 79 -6.77 -18.57 11.70
N PHE A 80 -7.84 -18.67 12.49
CA PHE A 80 -8.71 -17.53 12.80
C PHE A 80 -7.94 -16.37 13.47
N SER A 81 -7.01 -16.68 14.37
CA SER A 81 -6.17 -15.68 15.03
C SER A 81 -5.23 -14.96 14.04
N LEU A 82 -4.69 -15.69 13.07
CA LEU A 82 -3.85 -15.12 12.02
C LEU A 82 -4.67 -14.23 11.08
N GLU A 83 -5.83 -14.69 10.62
CA GLU A 83 -6.74 -13.92 9.77
C GLU A 83 -7.17 -12.61 10.44
N LEU A 84 -7.55 -12.68 11.72
CA LEU A 84 -7.95 -11.52 12.50
C LEU A 84 -6.85 -10.45 12.57
N ARG A 85 -5.59 -10.88 12.80
CA ARG A 85 -4.42 -9.98 12.85
C ARG A 85 -4.12 -9.37 11.49
N ASN A 86 -4.23 -10.15 10.41
CA ASN A 86 -3.98 -9.66 9.06
C ASN A 86 -5.04 -8.63 8.65
N ARG A 87 -6.33 -8.93 8.89
CA ARG A 87 -7.43 -8.01 8.65
C ARG A 87 -7.25 -6.68 9.40
N ASP A 88 -6.82 -6.72 10.65
CA ASP A 88 -6.57 -5.49 11.42
C ASP A 88 -5.41 -4.65 10.83
N ARG A 89 -4.39 -5.30 10.25
CA ARG A 89 -3.31 -4.61 9.52
C ARG A 89 -3.82 -4.00 8.22
N GLU A 90 -4.65 -4.71 7.46
CA GLU A 90 -5.28 -4.21 6.23
C GLU A 90 -6.18 -3.01 6.52
N ARG A 91 -7.01 -3.06 7.57
CA ARG A 91 -7.84 -1.91 7.98
C ARG A 91 -7.01 -0.69 8.36
N LYS A 92 -5.88 -0.88 9.04
CA LYS A 92 -4.93 0.22 9.32
C LYS A 92 -4.30 0.76 8.03
N LEU A 93 -3.98 -0.11 7.09
CA LEU A 93 -3.43 0.28 5.79
C LEU A 93 -4.45 1.06 4.95
N ILE A 94 -5.72 0.63 4.91
CA ILE A 94 -6.82 1.38 4.26
C ILE A 94 -6.91 2.79 4.82
N LYS A 95 -6.90 2.95 6.15
CA LYS A 95 -6.90 4.28 6.79
C LYS A 95 -5.68 5.10 6.40
N LYS A 96 -4.51 4.47 6.24
CA LYS A 96 -3.30 5.15 5.78
C LYS A 96 -3.46 5.64 4.34
N ILE A 97 -4.00 4.80 3.46
CA ILE A 97 -4.28 5.16 2.05
C ILE A 97 -5.30 6.30 1.98
N ASP A 98 -6.37 6.25 2.78
CA ASP A 98 -7.36 7.34 2.84
C ASP A 98 -6.71 8.66 3.28
N LYS A 99 -5.80 8.63 4.28
CA LYS A 99 -4.99 9.82 4.65
C LYS A 99 -4.09 10.28 3.51
N THR A 100 -3.46 9.37 2.79
CA THR A 100 -2.60 9.71 1.65
C THR A 100 -3.41 10.33 0.50
N LEU A 101 -4.63 9.85 0.25
CA LEU A 101 -5.55 10.45 -0.72
C LEU A 101 -5.92 11.89 -0.33
N GLN A 102 -6.16 12.16 0.96
CA GLN A 102 -6.39 13.52 1.44
C GLN A 102 -5.18 14.43 1.20
N ARG A 103 -3.96 13.96 1.49
CA ARG A 103 -2.73 14.73 1.18
C ARG A 103 -2.59 15.06 -0.30
N LEU A 104 -3.08 14.19 -1.16
CA LEU A 104 -3.09 14.39 -2.61
C LEU A 104 -4.16 15.40 -3.05
N GLU A 105 -5.24 15.57 -2.28
CA GLU A 105 -6.24 16.63 -2.47
C GLU A 105 -5.78 17.97 -1.90
N ASP A 106 -4.96 17.96 -0.86
CA ASP A 106 -4.41 19.14 -0.17
C ASP A 106 -3.10 19.68 -0.80
N ASP A 107 -2.68 19.15 -1.95
CA ASP A 107 -1.40 19.46 -2.62
C ASP A 107 -0.14 19.26 -1.74
N ASP A 108 -0.22 18.38 -0.72
CA ASP A 108 0.89 18.03 0.21
C ASP A 108 1.36 16.58 0.01
N PHE A 109 1.27 16.08 -1.22
CA PHE A 109 1.72 14.73 -1.58
C PHE A 109 3.08 14.77 -2.27
N GLY A 110 3.91 13.75 -2.01
CA GLY A 110 5.19 13.57 -2.68
C GLY A 110 6.41 14.07 -1.92
N PHE A 111 6.25 14.83 -0.83
CA PHE A 111 7.38 15.38 -0.08
C PHE A 111 7.66 14.61 1.21
N CYS A 112 8.92 14.63 1.65
CA CYS A 112 9.34 14.02 2.90
C CYS A 112 8.87 14.85 4.11
N ASP A 113 8.10 14.25 5.01
CA ASP A 113 7.58 14.90 6.22
C ASP A 113 8.69 15.40 7.18
N SER A 114 9.92 14.87 7.06
CA SER A 114 11.03 15.24 7.95
C SER A 114 11.94 16.32 7.39
N CYS A 115 12.12 16.42 6.08
CA CYS A 115 13.10 17.34 5.48
C CYS A 115 12.56 18.16 4.30
N GLY A 116 11.32 17.94 3.87
CA GLY A 116 10.67 18.64 2.77
C GLY A 116 11.17 18.28 1.37
N VAL A 117 12.15 17.39 1.25
CA VAL A 117 12.69 16.97 -0.06
C VAL A 117 11.68 16.08 -0.79
N GLU A 118 11.63 16.23 -2.11
CA GLU A 118 10.86 15.38 -3.02
C GLU A 118 11.18 13.90 -2.84
N ILE A 119 10.13 13.08 -2.83
CA ILE A 119 10.23 11.63 -2.87
C ILE A 119 10.10 11.21 -4.33
N GLY A 120 11.14 10.55 -4.86
CA GLY A 120 11.16 10.17 -6.27
C GLY A 120 9.92 9.38 -6.72
N VAL A 121 9.40 9.68 -7.91
CA VAL A 121 8.15 9.11 -8.46
C VAL A 121 8.17 7.59 -8.43
N ARG A 122 9.27 6.96 -8.87
CA ARG A 122 9.46 5.49 -8.84
C ARG A 122 9.33 4.88 -7.44
N ARG A 123 9.74 5.62 -6.42
CA ARG A 123 9.62 5.18 -5.02
C ARG A 123 8.17 5.26 -4.55
N LEU A 124 7.46 6.32 -4.92
CA LEU A 124 6.04 6.46 -4.63
C LEU A 124 5.20 5.43 -5.40
N GLU A 125 5.57 5.06 -6.63
CA GLU A 125 4.89 3.97 -7.36
C GLU A 125 5.03 2.63 -6.63
N ALA A 126 6.21 2.35 -6.08
CA ALA A 126 6.45 1.15 -5.29
C ALA A 126 5.74 1.19 -3.94
N ARG A 127 5.67 2.37 -3.30
CA ARG A 127 5.02 2.56 -2.01
C ARG A 127 4.39 3.96 -1.92
N PRO A 128 3.12 4.12 -2.35
CA PRO A 128 2.51 5.45 -2.49
C PRO A 128 2.15 6.07 -1.14
N THR A 129 2.07 5.28 -0.07
CA THR A 129 1.86 5.76 1.31
C THR A 129 3.18 6.05 2.05
N ALA A 130 4.25 6.41 1.34
CA ALA A 130 5.55 6.69 1.95
C ALA A 130 5.61 8.14 2.44
N ASP A 131 5.88 8.33 3.73
CA ASP A 131 5.87 9.67 4.37
C ASP A 131 7.26 10.32 4.45
N LEU A 132 8.33 9.55 4.20
CA LEU A 132 9.72 10.00 4.35
C LEU A 132 10.51 9.68 3.09
N CYS A 133 11.55 10.46 2.77
CA CYS A 133 12.55 10.09 1.76
C CYS A 133 13.39 8.87 2.22
N ILE A 134 14.24 8.34 1.33
CA ILE A 134 15.03 7.15 1.63
C ILE A 134 16.02 7.38 2.79
N ASP A 135 16.66 8.55 2.83
CA ASP A 135 17.67 8.87 3.84
C ASP A 135 17.04 9.01 5.23
N CYS A 136 15.97 9.82 5.34
CA CYS A 136 15.23 9.99 6.58
C CYS A 136 14.63 8.66 7.06
N LYS A 137 14.13 7.82 6.15
CA LYS A 137 13.58 6.51 6.52
C LYS A 137 14.67 5.57 7.03
N THR A 138 15.84 5.55 6.39
CA THR A 138 16.99 4.74 6.82
C THR A 138 17.47 5.16 8.20
N LEU A 139 17.62 6.47 8.44
CA LEU A 139 17.99 7.00 9.75
C LEU A 139 16.97 6.65 10.83
N ALA A 140 15.66 6.72 10.53
CA ALA A 140 14.62 6.35 11.46
C ALA A 140 14.71 4.86 11.85
N GLU A 141 14.97 3.97 10.89
CA GLU A 141 15.13 2.53 11.16
C GLU A 141 16.38 2.19 11.96
N ILE A 142 17.50 2.91 11.74
CA ILE A 142 18.71 2.76 12.56
C ILE A 142 18.42 3.17 14.01
N LYS A 143 17.77 4.31 14.21
CA LYS A 143 17.38 4.79 15.55
C LYS A 143 16.43 3.82 16.25
N GLU A 144 15.44 3.29 15.52
CA GLU A 144 14.50 2.30 16.06
C GLU A 144 15.25 1.06 16.59
N LYS A 145 16.20 0.51 15.83
CA LYS A 145 17.02 -0.63 16.27
C LYS A 145 17.87 -0.33 17.50
N GLN A 146 18.37 0.90 17.63
CA GLN A 146 19.19 1.32 18.79
C GLN A 146 18.37 1.55 20.05
N MET A 147 17.10 1.97 19.93
CA MET A 147 16.24 2.25 21.08
C MET A 147 15.38 1.06 21.52
N ALA A 148 15.10 0.13 20.60
CA ALA A 148 14.29 -1.06 20.89
C ALA A 148 15.11 -2.28 21.32
N GLY A 149 16.44 -2.23 21.17
CA GLY A 149 17.38 -3.23 21.69
C GLY A 149 17.77 -2.95 23.13
#